data_AF-A0A925YH31-F1
#
_entry.id   AF-A0A925YH31-F1
#
_cell.length_a   1.000
_cell.length_b   1.000
_cell.length_c   1.000
_cell.angle_alpha   90.00
_cell.angle_beta   90.00
_cell.angle_gamma   90.00
#
_symmetry.space_group_name_H-M   'P 1'
#
loop_
_entity.id
_entity.type
_entity.pdbx_description
1 polymer ?
#
loop_
_entity_poly.entity_id
_entity_poly.type
_entity_poly.pdbx_seq_one_letter_code
_entity_poly.pdbx_strand_id
1 'polypeptide(L)'
;MATVLARLRDDLDFLPSPLPERPGLLVRDPYRYSDAAIVLPPLLVRCLTYFDGAHTDADLRAMVARLTGRIDLSHSADELARGLSEGGFLDDEAFRAMRAERRRAFAASAVRKAAFAGGGYPDDQPTLSQTVSTWIDAAPAPAPGVEAAPLPTAVSAIAAPHASPAGAISSYGAAYRTLGRDLTDRTFVILGTS
;
A
#
# COMPACT_ATOMS: atom_id res chain seq x y z
N MET A 1 28.81 -23.67 -7.23
CA MET A 1 27.64 -24.44 -6.76
C MET A 1 26.43 -23.55 -6.94
N ALA A 2 25.29 -24.09 -7.37
CA ALA A 2 24.07 -23.30 -7.51
C ALA A 2 23.56 -22.89 -6.12
N THR A 3 23.08 -21.66 -5.99
CA THR A 3 22.61 -21.08 -4.73
C THR A 3 21.08 -21.05 -4.76
N VAL A 4 20.44 -21.51 -3.69
CA VAL A 4 18.98 -21.43 -3.54
C VAL A 4 18.56 -19.97 -3.44
N LEU A 5 17.58 -19.57 -4.24
CA LEU A 5 17.04 -18.21 -4.23
C LEU A 5 16.11 -18.01 -3.03
N ALA A 6 16.23 -16.84 -2.40
CA ALA A 6 15.33 -16.48 -1.31
C ALA A 6 13.88 -16.37 -1.81
N ARG A 7 12.94 -16.69 -0.93
CA ARG A 7 11.51 -16.66 -1.24
C ARG A 7 11.01 -15.23 -1.39
N LEU A 8 10.12 -14.98 -2.34
CA LEU A 8 9.38 -13.73 -2.46
C LEU A 8 8.50 -13.54 -1.22
N ARG A 9 8.41 -12.31 -0.72
CA ARG A 9 7.55 -12.02 0.43
C ARG A 9 6.07 -12.18 0.05
N ASP A 10 5.30 -12.77 0.95
CA ASP A 10 3.85 -12.98 0.78
C ASP A 10 3.02 -11.69 1.02
N ASP A 11 3.64 -10.66 1.59
CA ASP A 11 3.00 -9.43 2.05
C ASP A 11 3.20 -8.24 1.09
N LEU A 12 3.44 -8.54 -0.20
CA LEU A 12 3.64 -7.57 -1.27
C LEU A 12 2.36 -7.31 -2.08
N ASP A 13 2.27 -6.10 -2.63
CA ASP A 13 1.23 -5.72 -3.58
C ASP A 13 1.70 -6.04 -5.01
N PHE A 14 0.85 -6.72 -5.77
CA PHE A 14 1.04 -7.00 -7.20
C PHE A 14 -0.10 -6.36 -8.01
N LEU A 15 0.24 -5.42 -8.88
CA LEU A 15 -0.72 -4.62 -9.62
C LEU A 15 -0.32 -4.55 -11.10
N PRO A 16 -1.26 -4.37 -12.04
CA PRO A 16 -0.90 -3.97 -13.39
C PRO A 16 -0.09 -2.67 -13.36
N SER A 17 0.95 -2.58 -14.18
CA SER A 17 1.73 -1.35 -14.29
C SER A 17 0.83 -0.17 -14.68
N PRO A 18 0.84 0.94 -13.94
CA PRO A 18 0.09 2.14 -14.29
C PRO A 18 0.77 2.97 -15.38
N LEU A 19 2.00 2.61 -15.78
CA LEU A 19 2.83 3.33 -16.74
C LEU A 19 2.62 2.78 -18.15
N PRO A 20 2.00 3.54 -19.09
CA PRO A 20 1.75 3.07 -20.45
C PRO A 20 3.03 2.67 -21.20
N GLU A 21 4.13 3.38 -20.96
CA GLU A 21 5.44 3.15 -21.57
C GLU A 21 6.22 1.98 -20.95
N ARG A 22 5.76 1.47 -19.80
CA ARG A 22 6.35 0.32 -19.10
C ARG A 22 5.23 -0.67 -18.72
N PRO A 23 4.65 -1.38 -19.71
CA PRO A 23 3.64 -2.40 -19.41
C PRO A 23 4.27 -3.53 -18.58
N GLY A 24 3.48 -4.16 -17.72
CA GLY A 24 3.99 -5.23 -16.86
C GLY A 24 3.29 -5.34 -15.53
N LEU A 25 3.98 -5.96 -14.58
CA LEU A 25 3.53 -6.14 -13.20
C LEU A 25 4.30 -5.16 -12.30
N LEU A 26 3.58 -4.24 -11.67
CA LEU A 26 4.08 -3.43 -10.57
C LEU A 26 4.13 -4.29 -9.29
N VAL A 27 5.30 -4.34 -8.66
CA VAL A 27 5.50 -4.92 -7.33
C VAL A 27 5.95 -3.82 -6.38
N ARG A 28 5.29 -3.72 -5.23
CA ARG A 28 5.62 -2.74 -4.18
C ARG A 28 5.38 -3.31 -2.80
N ASP A 29 6.01 -2.70 -1.81
CA ASP A 29 5.82 -3.03 -0.39
C ASP A 29 4.71 -2.15 0.24
N PRO A 30 3.51 -2.69 0.51
CA PRO A 30 2.43 -1.91 1.11
C PRO A 30 2.74 -1.47 2.54
N TYR A 31 3.65 -2.17 3.24
CA TYR A 31 4.06 -1.83 4.61
C TYR A 31 5.18 -0.79 4.66
N ARG A 32 5.75 -0.41 3.51
CA ARG A 32 6.85 0.57 3.38
C ARG A 32 8.06 0.24 4.26
N TYR A 33 8.42 -1.04 4.38
CA TYR A 33 9.75 -1.38 4.88
C TYR A 33 10.81 -0.95 3.85
N SER A 34 10.49 -1.13 2.57
CA SER A 34 11.18 -0.53 1.43
C SER A 34 10.29 0.51 0.74
N ASP A 35 10.89 1.60 0.28
CA ASP A 35 10.23 2.59 -0.59
C ASP A 35 10.39 2.24 -2.08
N ALA A 36 11.06 1.12 -2.39
CA ALA A 36 11.25 0.66 -3.75
C ALA A 36 9.93 0.18 -4.37
N ALA A 37 9.79 0.44 -5.66
CA ALA A 37 8.77 -0.14 -6.51
C ALA A 37 9.43 -0.61 -7.81
N ILE A 38 9.09 -1.82 -8.25
CA ILE A 38 9.62 -2.39 -9.50
C ILE A 38 8.48 -2.64 -10.47
N VAL A 39 8.72 -2.37 -11.74
CA VAL A 39 7.82 -2.78 -12.82
C VAL A 39 8.51 -3.88 -13.61
N LEU A 40 7.99 -5.09 -13.50
CA LEU A 40 8.48 -6.27 -14.21
C LEU A 40 7.82 -6.37 -15.58
N PRO A 41 8.59 -6.39 -16.68
CA PRO A 41 8.05 -6.64 -18.01
C PRO A 41 7.27 -7.97 -18.05
N PRO A 42 6.21 -8.10 -18.87
CA PRO A 42 5.36 -9.29 -18.90
C PRO A 42 6.13 -10.61 -19.07
N LEU A 43 7.20 -10.59 -19.86
CA LEU A 43 8.05 -11.75 -20.08
C LEU A 43 8.71 -12.24 -18.78
N LEU A 44 9.15 -11.33 -17.91
CA LEU A 44 9.87 -11.67 -16.67
C LEU A 44 8.94 -11.96 -15.49
N VAL A 45 7.63 -11.77 -15.61
CA VAL A 45 6.69 -12.07 -14.52
C VAL A 45 6.78 -13.54 -14.09
N ARG A 46 6.96 -14.45 -15.05
CA ARG A 46 7.14 -15.89 -14.75
C ARG A 46 8.42 -16.20 -13.98
N CYS A 47 9.41 -15.31 -13.97
CA CYS A 47 10.61 -15.46 -13.14
C CYS A 47 10.29 -15.46 -11.65
N LEU A 48 9.23 -14.76 -11.23
CA LEU A 48 8.86 -14.64 -9.82
C LEU A 48 8.55 -15.99 -9.17
N THR A 49 8.10 -16.99 -9.93
CA THR A 49 7.78 -18.32 -9.39
C THR A 49 9.01 -19.12 -8.96
N TYR A 50 10.23 -18.66 -9.31
CA TYR A 50 11.49 -19.27 -8.90
C TYR A 50 12.02 -18.69 -7.59
N PHE A 51 11.39 -17.63 -7.07
CA PHE A 51 11.68 -17.08 -5.74
C PHE A 51 10.74 -17.74 -4.73
N ASP A 52 10.83 -19.06 -4.59
CA ASP A 52 9.99 -19.87 -3.70
C ASP A 52 10.75 -20.43 -2.49
N GLY A 53 12.06 -20.20 -2.42
CA GLY A 53 12.94 -20.78 -1.39
C GLY A 53 13.41 -22.20 -1.70
N ALA A 54 13.12 -22.73 -2.90
CA ALA A 54 13.52 -24.08 -3.32
C ALA A 54 14.34 -24.07 -4.62
N HIS A 55 13.98 -23.22 -5.60
CA HIS A 55 14.72 -23.11 -6.85
C HIS A 55 16.06 -22.39 -6.67
N THR A 56 16.99 -22.66 -7.58
CA THR A 56 18.33 -22.07 -7.58
C THR A 56 18.50 -20.96 -8.61
N ASP A 57 19.57 -20.19 -8.46
CA ASP A 57 20.03 -19.20 -9.44
C ASP A 57 20.29 -19.82 -10.83
N ALA A 58 20.78 -21.07 -10.87
CA ALA A 58 20.93 -21.82 -12.12
C ALA A 58 19.57 -22.13 -12.79
N ASP A 59 18.56 -22.47 -12.00
CA ASP A 59 17.20 -22.72 -12.51
C ASP A 59 16.58 -21.45 -13.10
N LEU A 60 16.76 -20.31 -12.41
CA LEU A 60 16.30 -19.01 -12.89
C LEU A 60 16.99 -18.61 -14.21
N ARG A 61 18.32 -18.77 -14.31
CA ARG A 61 19.07 -18.52 -15.56
C ARG A 61 18.59 -19.40 -16.70
N ALA A 62 18.36 -20.68 -16.46
CA ALA A 62 17.81 -21.60 -17.46
C ALA A 62 16.42 -21.15 -17.94
N MET A 63 15.60 -20.62 -17.04
CA MET A 63 14.27 -20.13 -17.37
C MET A 63 14.32 -18.83 -18.20
N VAL A 64 15.15 -17.86 -17.81
CA VAL A 64 15.36 -16.61 -18.59
C VAL A 64 15.88 -16.92 -20.00
N ALA A 65 16.81 -17.86 -20.13
CA ALA A 65 17.32 -18.29 -21.44
C ALA A 65 16.21 -18.88 -22.33
N ARG A 66 15.30 -19.68 -21.75
CA ARG A 66 14.14 -20.24 -22.48
C ARG A 66 13.16 -19.17 -22.93
N LEU A 67 12.90 -18.16 -22.11
CA LEU A 67 11.94 -17.09 -22.42
C LEU A 67 12.45 -16.12 -23.49
N THR A 68 13.75 -15.83 -23.45
CA THR A 68 14.35 -14.80 -24.32
C THR A 68 14.95 -15.38 -25.61
N GLY A 69 15.11 -16.70 -25.68
CA GLY A 69 15.80 -17.37 -26.78
C GLY A 69 17.29 -17.03 -26.88
N ARG A 70 17.85 -16.36 -25.87
CA ARG A 70 19.25 -15.93 -25.81
C ARG A 70 19.91 -16.49 -24.56
N ILE A 71 20.94 -17.31 -24.76
CA ILE A 71 21.72 -17.93 -23.68
C ILE A 71 22.57 -16.86 -22.95
N ASP A 72 22.88 -15.74 -23.60
CA ASP A 72 23.77 -14.67 -23.11
C ASP A 72 23.07 -13.63 -22.21
N LEU A 73 21.83 -13.91 -21.76
CA LEU A 73 21.08 -13.04 -20.83
C LEU A 73 21.15 -13.54 -19.39
N SER A 74 22.19 -14.30 -19.04
CA SER A 74 22.49 -14.71 -17.66
C SER A 74 22.56 -13.51 -16.70
N HIS A 75 23.08 -12.38 -17.18
CA HIS A 75 23.12 -11.12 -16.43
C HIS A 75 21.72 -10.63 -16.01
N SER A 76 20.70 -10.83 -16.85
CA SER A 76 19.33 -10.38 -16.55
C SER A 76 18.68 -11.17 -15.41
N ALA A 77 19.05 -12.44 -15.24
CA ALA A 77 18.58 -13.25 -14.11
C ALA A 77 19.22 -12.77 -12.80
N ASP A 78 20.53 -12.51 -12.82
CA ASP A 78 21.28 -12.07 -11.67
C ASP A 78 20.87 -10.64 -11.25
N GLU A 79 20.64 -9.74 -12.22
CA GLU A 79 20.10 -8.41 -11.99
C GLU A 79 18.70 -8.44 -11.39
N LEU A 80 17.84 -9.34 -11.86
CA LEU A 80 16.51 -9.51 -11.29
C LEU A 80 16.59 -9.96 -9.83
N ALA A 81 17.36 -11.02 -9.56
CA ALA A 81 17.50 -11.55 -8.20
C ALA A 81 18.10 -10.49 -7.25
N ARG A 82 19.15 -9.80 -7.69
CA ARG A 82 19.78 -8.72 -6.94
C ARG A 82 18.83 -7.55 -6.70
N GLY A 83 18.12 -7.10 -7.73
CA GLY A 83 17.14 -6.00 -7.62
C GLY A 83 15.97 -6.35 -6.69
N LEU A 84 15.53 -7.61 -6.67
CA LEU A 84 14.51 -8.08 -5.73
C LEU A 84 15.03 -8.11 -4.28
N SER A 85 16.26 -8.58 -4.06
CA SER A 85 16.91 -8.63 -2.74
C SER A 85 17.17 -7.21 -2.20
N GLU A 86 17.89 -6.38 -2.96
CA GLU A 86 18.20 -4.98 -2.59
C GLU A 86 16.94 -4.14 -2.44
N GLY A 87 15.88 -4.44 -3.20
CA GLY A 87 14.57 -3.79 -3.08
C GLY A 87 13.77 -4.23 -1.86
N GLY A 88 14.24 -5.24 -1.10
CA GLY A 88 13.56 -5.77 0.07
C GLY A 88 12.33 -6.62 -0.26
N PHE A 89 12.25 -7.18 -1.47
CA PHE A 89 11.11 -7.99 -1.92
C PHE A 89 11.25 -9.48 -1.57
N LEU A 90 12.46 -9.93 -1.23
CA LEU A 90 12.74 -11.31 -0.84
C LEU A 90 12.82 -11.44 0.69
N ASP A 91 12.42 -12.58 1.24
CA ASP A 91 12.62 -12.95 2.64
C ASP A 91 14.07 -13.43 2.85
N ASP A 92 14.98 -12.48 2.78
CA ASP A 92 16.42 -12.66 2.96
C ASP A 92 16.96 -11.79 4.10
N GLU A 93 18.28 -11.81 4.28
CA GLU A 93 18.95 -11.01 5.30
C GLU A 93 18.80 -9.50 5.06
N ALA A 94 18.80 -9.06 3.80
CA ALA A 94 18.63 -7.64 3.45
C ALA A 94 17.26 -7.14 3.92
N PHE A 95 16.17 -7.86 3.60
CA PHE A 95 14.85 -7.50 4.08
C PHE A 95 14.74 -7.56 5.60
N ARG A 96 15.30 -8.58 6.26
CA ARG A 96 15.27 -8.70 7.73
C ARG A 96 15.94 -7.50 8.40
N ALA A 97 17.07 -7.05 7.88
CA ALA A 97 17.75 -5.84 8.35
C ALA A 97 16.88 -4.58 8.13
N MET A 98 16.32 -4.39 6.94
CA MET A 98 15.42 -3.26 6.64
C MET A 98 14.20 -3.23 7.57
N ARG A 99 13.57 -4.39 7.78
CA ARG A 99 12.40 -4.54 8.64
C ARG A 99 12.73 -4.22 10.09
N ALA A 100 13.84 -4.73 10.61
CA ALA A 100 14.29 -4.46 11.97
C ALA A 100 14.56 -2.97 12.18
N GLU A 101 15.25 -2.33 11.23
CA GLU A 101 15.55 -0.90 11.26
C GLU A 101 14.29 -0.04 11.29
N ARG A 102 13.37 -0.29 10.36
CA ARG A 102 12.10 0.45 10.27
C ARG A 102 11.24 0.29 11.52
N ARG A 103 11.18 -0.92 12.08
CA ARG A 103 10.46 -1.18 13.35
C ARG A 103 11.09 -0.44 14.52
N ARG A 104 12.41 -0.45 14.62
CA ARG A 104 13.15 0.29 15.65
C ARG A 104 12.90 1.79 15.53
N ALA A 105 12.99 2.34 14.31
CA ALA A 105 12.72 3.75 14.04
C ALA A 105 11.26 4.12 14.38
N PHE A 106 10.30 3.26 14.04
CA PHE A 106 8.90 3.45 14.39
C PHE A 106 8.68 3.47 15.91
N ALA A 107 9.24 2.47 16.63
CA ALA A 107 9.11 2.37 18.08
C ALA A 107 9.78 3.52 18.84
N ALA A 108 10.88 4.06 18.30
CA ALA A 108 11.60 5.20 18.88
C ALA A 108 10.94 6.56 18.55
N SER A 109 9.94 6.60 17.65
CA SER A 109 9.31 7.85 17.25
C SER A 109 8.34 8.35 18.32
N ALA A 110 8.60 9.54 18.86
CA ALA A 110 7.70 10.21 19.82
C ALA A 110 6.34 10.60 19.19
N VAL A 111 6.27 10.68 17.86
CA VAL A 111 5.06 11.08 17.11
C VAL A 111 4.75 10.03 16.05
N ARG A 112 3.48 9.63 15.94
CA ARG A 112 3.00 8.82 14.82
C ARG A 112 2.83 9.70 13.60
N LYS A 113 3.80 9.67 12.68
CA LYS A 113 3.71 10.41 11.41
C LYS A 113 2.53 9.95 10.57
N ALA A 114 1.88 10.90 9.90
CA ALA A 114 0.78 10.66 8.98
C ALA A 114 1.32 10.06 7.65
N ALA A 115 1.42 8.74 7.57
CA ALA A 115 2.06 8.04 6.44
C ALA A 115 1.41 8.30 5.06
N PHE A 116 0.13 8.70 5.04
CA PHE A 116 -0.63 8.93 3.81
C PHE A 116 -0.84 10.40 3.46
N ALA A 117 -0.33 11.33 4.28
CA ALA A 117 -0.35 12.75 3.95
C ALA A 117 0.44 13.01 2.65
N GLY A 118 -0.09 13.87 1.77
CA GLY A 118 0.45 14.18 0.45
C GLY A 118 0.12 13.15 -0.64
N GLY A 119 -0.37 11.97 -0.27
CA GLY A 119 -0.78 10.92 -1.22
C GLY A 119 -2.28 10.62 -1.18
N GLY A 120 -2.79 10.21 0.00
CA GLY A 120 -4.20 9.88 0.20
C GLY A 120 -5.07 11.10 0.57
N TYR A 121 -4.45 12.15 1.10
CA TYR A 121 -5.08 13.42 1.46
C TYR A 121 -4.01 14.52 1.54
N PRO A 122 -4.38 15.81 1.44
CA PRO A 122 -3.42 16.92 1.52
C PRO A 122 -2.56 16.89 2.79
N ASP A 123 -1.28 17.25 2.68
CA ASP A 123 -0.34 17.32 3.80
C ASP A 123 -0.27 18.70 4.48
N ASP A 124 -0.88 19.73 3.88
CA ASP A 124 -1.04 21.04 4.49
C ASP A 124 -2.40 21.21 5.18
N GLN A 125 -2.37 21.84 6.36
CA GLN A 125 -3.56 22.01 7.20
C GLN A 125 -4.69 22.79 6.49
N PRO A 126 -4.45 23.92 5.80
CA PRO A 126 -5.52 24.69 5.15
C PRO A 126 -6.27 23.87 4.10
N THR A 127 -5.55 23.23 3.17
CA THR A 127 -6.16 22.44 2.09
C THR A 127 -6.85 21.19 2.64
N LEU A 128 -6.26 20.54 3.65
CA LEU A 128 -6.89 19.40 4.33
C LEU A 128 -8.22 19.80 4.97
N SER A 129 -8.27 20.94 5.66
CA SER A 129 -9.48 21.42 6.34
C SER A 129 -10.62 21.70 5.35
N GLN A 130 -10.30 22.32 4.21
CA GLN A 130 -11.27 22.57 3.13
C GLN A 130 -11.76 21.28 2.48
N THR A 131 -10.84 20.35 2.25
CA THR A 131 -11.13 19.04 1.64
C THR A 131 -12.07 18.23 2.52
N VAL A 132 -11.77 18.11 3.82
CA VAL A 132 -12.60 17.37 4.78
C VAL A 132 -13.98 18.02 4.94
N SER A 133 -14.05 19.35 5.00
CA SER A 133 -15.35 20.07 5.04
C SER A 133 -16.21 19.70 3.82
N THR A 134 -15.62 19.71 2.63
CA THR A 134 -16.30 19.33 1.39
C THR A 134 -16.83 17.88 1.45
N TRP A 135 -16.05 16.96 2.01
CA TRP A 135 -16.50 15.56 2.18
C TRP A 135 -17.66 15.43 3.18
N ILE A 136 -17.62 16.20 4.27
CA ILE A 136 -18.70 16.24 5.26
C ILE A 136 -19.99 16.79 4.64
N ASP A 137 -19.88 17.84 3.84
CA ASP A 137 -21.01 18.47 3.17
C ASP A 137 -21.57 17.64 2.00
N ALA A 138 -20.77 16.75 1.43
CA ALA A 138 -21.17 15.82 0.36
C ALA A 138 -22.03 14.63 0.86
N ALA A 139 -22.50 14.66 2.11
CA ALA A 139 -23.45 13.67 2.62
C ALA A 139 -24.69 13.60 1.70
N PRO A 140 -25.20 12.39 1.38
CA PRO A 140 -26.28 12.23 0.43
C PRO A 140 -27.52 12.98 0.90
N ALA A 141 -28.11 13.77 -0.02
CA ALA A 141 -29.44 14.32 0.20
C ALA A 141 -30.46 13.17 0.29
N PRO A 142 -31.53 13.34 1.08
CA PRO A 142 -32.64 12.39 1.06
C PRO A 142 -33.17 12.20 -0.36
N ALA A 143 -33.70 11.01 -0.66
CA ALA A 143 -34.40 10.79 -1.91
C ALA A 143 -35.58 11.79 -2.03
N PRO A 144 -35.96 12.25 -3.23
CA PRO A 144 -37.08 13.15 -3.41
C PRO A 144 -38.34 12.62 -2.73
N GLY A 145 -38.96 13.43 -1.86
CA GLY A 145 -40.16 13.05 -1.10
C GLY A 145 -39.90 12.28 0.20
N VAL A 146 -38.64 12.04 0.56
CA VAL A 146 -38.24 11.48 1.86
C VAL A 146 -37.65 12.61 2.70
N GLU A 147 -38.17 12.84 3.90
CA GLU A 147 -37.54 13.78 4.83
C GLU A 147 -36.20 13.21 5.33
N ALA A 148 -35.20 14.08 5.49
CA ALA A 148 -33.97 13.68 6.15
C ALA A 148 -34.29 13.20 7.57
N ALA A 149 -33.78 12.04 7.95
CA ALA A 149 -33.82 11.64 9.35
C ALA A 149 -33.11 12.73 10.19
N PRO A 150 -33.73 13.19 11.29
CA PRO A 150 -33.09 14.16 12.17
C PRO A 150 -31.77 13.59 12.69
N LEU A 151 -30.76 14.46 12.82
CA LEU A 151 -29.49 14.06 13.38
C LEU A 151 -29.69 13.62 14.85
N PRO A 152 -28.95 12.60 15.33
CA PRO A 152 -29.05 12.16 16.71
C PRO A 152 -28.68 13.31 17.66
N THR A 153 -29.44 13.45 18.76
CA THR A 153 -29.16 14.44 19.81
C THR A 153 -28.01 14.03 20.73
N ALA A 154 -27.63 12.75 20.71
CA ALA A 154 -26.48 12.21 21.43
C ALA A 154 -25.81 11.10 20.59
N VAL A 155 -24.51 11.23 20.35
CA VAL A 155 -23.71 10.26 19.58
C VAL A 155 -22.64 9.65 20.50
N SER A 156 -22.69 8.33 20.68
CA SER A 156 -21.67 7.59 21.44
C SER A 156 -20.58 6.96 20.56
N ALA A 157 -20.92 6.68 19.30
CA ALA A 157 -19.99 6.11 18.33
C ALA A 157 -20.48 6.39 16.90
N ILE A 158 -19.55 6.37 15.95
CA ILE A 158 -19.84 6.35 14.51
C ILE A 158 -19.11 5.17 13.87
N ALA A 159 -19.66 4.67 12.76
CA ALA A 159 -18.97 3.75 11.87
C ALA A 159 -18.69 4.48 10.56
N ALA A 160 -17.42 4.50 10.14
CA ALA A 160 -16.99 5.13 8.91
C ALA A 160 -16.06 4.17 8.14
N PRO A 161 -16.03 4.23 6.80
CA PRO A 161 -15.05 3.50 6.03
C PRO A 161 -13.62 3.94 6.37
N HIS A 162 -12.63 3.11 6.04
CA HIS A 162 -11.20 3.43 6.19
C HIS A 162 -10.42 3.29 4.86
N ALA A 163 -11.13 3.13 3.75
CA ALA A 163 -10.56 3.10 2.41
C ALA A 163 -10.14 4.50 1.92
N SER A 164 -9.62 4.61 0.71
CA SER A 164 -9.33 5.93 0.11
C SER A 164 -10.60 6.80 0.06
N PRO A 165 -10.57 8.05 0.56
CA PRO A 165 -11.75 8.91 0.65
C PRO A 165 -12.51 9.05 -0.67
N ALA A 166 -11.80 9.14 -1.80
CA ALA A 166 -12.39 9.33 -3.12
C ALA A 166 -13.48 8.30 -3.48
N GLY A 167 -13.35 7.05 -3.00
CA GLY A 167 -14.32 5.99 -3.29
C GLY A 167 -15.57 5.98 -2.39
N ALA A 168 -15.57 6.74 -1.30
CA ALA A 168 -16.61 6.65 -0.27
C ALA A 168 -16.94 8.00 0.40
N ILE A 169 -16.72 9.12 -0.30
CA ILE A 169 -16.91 10.49 0.22
C ILE A 169 -18.27 10.65 0.92
N SER A 170 -19.35 10.19 0.28
CA SER A 170 -20.71 10.28 0.81
C SER A 170 -20.89 9.53 2.14
N SER A 171 -20.25 8.36 2.30
CA SER A 171 -20.26 7.58 3.54
C SER A 171 -19.46 8.26 4.64
N TYR A 172 -18.30 8.85 4.32
CA TYR A 172 -17.54 9.68 5.26
C TYR A 172 -18.39 10.85 5.75
N GLY A 173 -19.03 11.60 4.84
CA GLY A 173 -19.84 12.75 5.24
C GLY A 173 -21.06 12.36 6.07
N ALA A 174 -21.75 11.28 5.72
CA ALA A 174 -22.88 10.78 6.52
C ALA A 174 -22.48 10.42 7.96
N ALA A 175 -21.31 9.81 8.17
CA ALA A 175 -20.84 9.42 9.49
C ALA A 175 -20.36 10.64 10.30
N TYR A 176 -19.45 11.45 9.74
CA TYR A 176 -18.79 12.53 10.48
C TYR A 176 -19.68 13.74 10.74
N ARG A 177 -20.72 13.99 9.92
CA ARG A 177 -21.66 15.10 10.18
C ARG A 177 -22.44 14.98 11.48
N THR A 178 -22.49 13.77 12.06
CA THR A 178 -23.17 13.51 13.33
C THR A 178 -22.35 13.96 14.53
N LEU A 179 -21.06 14.23 14.36
CA LEU A 179 -20.17 14.70 15.42
C LEU A 179 -20.29 16.22 15.57
N GLY A 180 -20.95 16.66 16.63
CA GLY A 180 -21.13 18.08 16.94
C GLY A 180 -19.91 18.73 17.62
N ARG A 181 -19.92 20.07 17.66
CA ARG A 181 -18.87 20.88 18.32
C ARG A 181 -18.83 20.69 19.83
N ASP A 182 -19.93 20.26 20.43
CA ASP A 182 -20.05 19.88 21.84
C ASP A 182 -19.13 18.71 22.23
N LEU A 183 -18.62 17.97 21.25
CA LEU A 183 -17.69 16.85 21.45
C LEU A 183 -16.21 17.26 21.42
N THR A 184 -15.87 18.55 21.23
CA THR A 184 -14.47 19.00 21.03
C THR A 184 -13.54 18.64 22.18
N ASP A 185 -14.03 18.68 23.43
CA ASP A 185 -13.24 18.40 24.63
C ASP A 185 -13.28 16.92 25.05
N ARG A 186 -13.67 16.02 24.14
CA ARG A 186 -13.81 14.58 24.42
C ARG A 186 -12.61 13.80 23.91
N THR A 187 -12.36 12.66 24.52
CA THR A 187 -11.42 11.67 23.99
C THR A 187 -12.11 10.82 22.94
N PHE A 188 -11.56 10.81 21.72
CA PHE A 188 -12.00 9.93 20.64
C PHE A 188 -11.16 8.65 20.63
N VAL A 189 -11.83 7.49 20.68
CA VAL A 189 -11.18 6.18 20.52
C VAL A 189 -11.44 5.70 19.10
N ILE A 190 -10.36 5.52 18.31
CA ILE A 190 -10.43 5.05 16.93
C ILE A 190 -10.09 3.57 16.90
N LEU A 191 -11.07 2.74 16.55
CA LEU A 191 -10.92 1.31 16.38
C LEU A 191 -10.76 0.98 14.89
N GLY A 192 -9.52 0.88 14.43
CA GLY A 192 -9.21 0.46 13.07
C GLY A 192 -9.22 -1.07 12.93
N THR A 193 -9.68 -1.55 11.77
CA THR A 193 -9.53 -2.96 11.37
C THR A 193 -8.28 -3.10 10.50
N SER A 194 -7.54 -4.21 10.66
CA SER A 194 -6.36 -4.57 9.85
C SER A 194 -6.74 -5.30 8.58
#